data_AF-A0A1G3KVF8-F1
#
_entry.id   AF-A0A1G3KVF8-F1
#
_cell.length_a   1.000
_cell.length_b   1.000
_cell.length_c   1.000
_cell.angle_alpha   90.00
_cell.angle_beta   90.00
_cell.angle_gamma   90.00
#
_symmetry.space_group_name_H-M   'P 1'
#
loop_
_entity.id
_entity.type
_entity.pdbx_description
1 polymer ?
#
loop_
_entity_poly.entity_id
_entity_poly.type
_entity_poly.pdbx_seq_one_letter_code
_entity_poly.pdbx_strand_id
1 'polypeptide(L)'
;MKYIIKNNFVLFCASTVIFLSILSLIGWFFNIEILASYSISYIPMAPSTATNFILLSIIILSIRYGQNTKLIEFITNLIIAILFLLLSIILLNHILNSSFKIENFIFAVHNKTKLLVSNPTGYMSLITAFIFIYLLSLIMAFKLFKNNIKHSNIINISAIIGFLFNFTFFLGYLYNLPFFYETNLIPLAFPTVICFLLSFSTMINISIKNSLFEYYFLSNTTHAKILRVIVPITLALLMLKDILEKNYILTYKTSFDILLLTFFLIIFYIVLISTIVITTNKIGKSIDSYVKEKEVLLLEVHHRVKNNLNTIVGLLTLQYYRSKNNEVKEQLSITNTRIYTMASIHQQIYQSDNYESINFDKLVPMLINNIKKLHLEKMNNIDIKFNVNNFTLDVNKAIPCALILNEIICNSIKHAFTNIKEPQISINLFSNKNQYVIEIGDNGIGVSDDWNIQKNGNLGLELITSLASQLSGKILTKNLDGLKYEIIF
;
A
#
# COMPACT_ATOMS: atom_id res chain seq x y z
N MET A 1 -4.77 -19.05 6.61
CA MET A 1 -6.10 -18.64 7.13
C MET A 1 -6.95 -17.85 6.14
N LYS A 2 -6.52 -16.69 5.60
CA LYS A 2 -7.34 -15.86 4.67
C LYS A 2 -7.86 -16.60 3.41
N TYR A 3 -7.08 -17.54 2.87
CA TYR A 3 -7.48 -18.31 1.67
C TYR A 3 -8.62 -19.32 1.95
N ILE A 4 -8.61 -19.94 3.14
CA ILE A 4 -9.62 -20.91 3.58
C ILE A 4 -10.96 -20.21 3.86
N ILE A 5 -10.92 -19.05 4.54
CA ILE A 5 -12.11 -18.25 4.84
C ILE A 5 -12.78 -17.74 3.56
N LYS A 6 -12.01 -17.24 2.58
CA LYS A 6 -12.54 -16.81 1.28
C LYS A 6 -13.21 -17.97 0.51
N ASN A 7 -12.65 -19.18 0.59
CA ASN A 7 -13.21 -20.35 -0.09
C ASN A 7 -14.55 -20.79 0.52
N ASN A 8 -14.64 -20.80 1.85
CA ASN A 8 -15.88 -21.16 2.55
C ASN A 8 -16.99 -20.14 2.27
N PHE A 9 -16.65 -18.85 2.15
CA PHE A 9 -17.64 -17.81 1.84
C PHE A 9 -18.24 -17.96 0.43
N VAL A 10 -17.40 -18.17 -0.61
CA VAL A 10 -17.88 -18.38 -1.98
C VAL A 10 -18.77 -19.62 -2.08
N LEU A 11 -18.38 -20.71 -1.40
CA LEU A 11 -19.18 -21.94 -1.34
C LEU A 11 -20.52 -21.71 -0.64
N PHE A 12 -20.53 -20.98 0.47
CA PHE A 12 -21.74 -20.63 1.21
C PHE A 12 -22.72 -19.80 0.35
N CYS A 13 -22.23 -18.75 -0.32
CA CYS A 13 -23.07 -17.94 -1.21
C CYS A 13 -23.62 -18.75 -2.39
N ALA A 14 -22.79 -19.56 -3.06
CA ALA A 14 -23.25 -20.36 -4.20
C ALA A 14 -24.27 -21.44 -3.77
N SER A 15 -24.04 -22.11 -2.65
CA SER A 15 -24.97 -23.14 -2.12
C SER A 15 -26.30 -22.55 -1.67
N THR A 16 -26.29 -21.37 -1.04
CA THR A 16 -27.51 -20.65 -0.65
C THR A 16 -28.31 -20.17 -1.86
N VAL A 17 -27.66 -19.67 -2.92
CA VAL A 17 -28.33 -19.33 -4.19
C VAL A 17 -28.98 -20.56 -4.83
N ILE A 18 -28.28 -21.70 -4.87
CA ILE A 18 -28.84 -22.96 -5.38
C ILE A 18 -30.05 -23.38 -4.53
N PHE A 19 -29.93 -23.34 -3.21
CA PHE A 19 -31.01 -23.70 -2.29
C PHE A 19 -32.28 -22.85 -2.51
N LEU A 20 -32.15 -21.52 -2.54
CA LEU A 20 -33.27 -20.61 -2.80
C LEU A 20 -33.90 -20.84 -4.18
N SER A 21 -33.08 -21.18 -5.18
CA SER A 21 -33.54 -21.46 -6.53
C SER A 21 -34.32 -22.77 -6.61
N ILE A 22 -33.84 -23.83 -5.95
CA ILE A 22 -34.56 -25.10 -5.86
C ILE A 22 -35.87 -24.91 -5.09
N LEU A 23 -35.86 -24.15 -3.98
CA LEU A 23 -37.05 -23.86 -3.19
C LEU A 23 -38.14 -23.19 -4.05
N SER A 24 -37.75 -22.24 -4.89
CA SER A 24 -38.66 -21.57 -5.82
C SER A 24 -39.21 -22.52 -6.90
N LEU A 25 -38.39 -23.41 -7.46
CA LEU A 25 -38.84 -24.42 -8.43
C LEU A 25 -39.82 -25.41 -7.80
N ILE A 26 -39.56 -25.86 -6.56
CA ILE A 26 -40.46 -26.69 -5.77
C ILE A 26 -41.78 -25.94 -5.54
N GLY A 27 -41.72 -24.66 -5.20
CA GLY A 27 -42.90 -23.79 -5.07
C GLY A 27 -43.77 -23.78 -6.32
N TRP A 28 -43.17 -23.65 -7.50
CA TRP A 28 -43.90 -23.72 -8.78
C TRP A 28 -44.42 -25.12 -9.12
N PHE A 29 -43.68 -26.17 -8.77
CA PHE A 29 -44.07 -27.55 -9.05
C PHE A 29 -45.30 -27.95 -8.22
N PHE A 30 -45.27 -27.69 -6.92
CA PHE A 30 -46.36 -28.01 -5.97
C PHE A 30 -47.41 -26.90 -5.83
N ASN A 31 -47.26 -25.78 -6.54
CA ASN A 31 -48.16 -24.62 -6.48
C ASN A 31 -48.23 -23.96 -5.08
N ILE A 32 -47.09 -23.91 -4.39
CA ILE A 32 -46.90 -23.29 -3.07
C ILE A 32 -46.21 -21.93 -3.27
N GLU A 33 -47.00 -20.86 -3.44
CA GLU A 33 -46.51 -19.52 -3.80
C GLU A 33 -45.50 -18.94 -2.80
N ILE A 34 -45.72 -19.17 -1.49
CA ILE A 34 -44.81 -18.72 -0.41
C ILE A 34 -43.36 -19.18 -0.61
N LEU A 35 -43.14 -20.39 -1.13
CA LEU A 35 -41.79 -20.91 -1.38
C LEU A 35 -41.12 -20.18 -2.55
N ALA A 36 -41.89 -19.66 -3.50
CA ALA A 36 -41.37 -18.94 -4.65
C ALA A 36 -41.29 -17.41 -4.45
N SER A 37 -42.10 -16.82 -3.55
CA SER A 37 -42.20 -15.37 -3.36
C SER A 37 -41.81 -14.85 -1.97
N TYR A 38 -41.62 -15.73 -0.98
CA TYR A 38 -41.47 -15.42 0.46
C TYR A 38 -42.74 -14.89 1.15
N SER A 39 -43.52 -14.03 0.48
CA SER A 39 -44.82 -13.53 0.94
C SER A 39 -45.87 -13.69 -0.15
N ILE A 40 -47.11 -14.00 0.22
CA ILE A 40 -48.25 -14.10 -0.72
C ILE A 40 -48.47 -12.78 -1.47
N SER A 41 -48.12 -11.64 -0.85
CA SER A 41 -48.22 -10.31 -1.46
C SER A 41 -47.10 -9.99 -2.46
N TYR A 42 -46.09 -10.85 -2.59
CA TYR A 42 -44.95 -10.64 -3.48
C TYR A 42 -45.00 -11.52 -4.72
N ILE A 43 -44.41 -11.04 -5.81
CA ILE A 43 -44.33 -11.80 -7.05
C ILE A 43 -43.34 -12.95 -6.87
N PRO A 44 -43.72 -14.19 -7.23
CA PRO A 44 -42.85 -15.33 -7.14
C PRO A 44 -41.69 -15.24 -8.14
N MET A 45 -40.51 -15.71 -7.74
CA MET A 45 -39.39 -15.88 -8.65
C MET A 45 -39.79 -16.82 -9.80
N ALA A 46 -39.57 -16.38 -11.04
CA ALA A 46 -39.92 -17.18 -12.22
C ALA A 46 -39.07 -18.46 -12.32
N PRO A 47 -39.61 -19.57 -12.86
CA PRO A 47 -38.85 -20.81 -13.03
C PRO A 47 -37.58 -20.64 -13.87
N SER A 48 -37.65 -19.82 -14.93
CA SER A 48 -36.51 -19.47 -15.79
C SER A 48 -35.39 -18.78 -15.00
N THR A 49 -35.75 -17.82 -14.16
CA THR A 49 -34.83 -17.13 -13.24
C THR A 49 -34.16 -18.11 -12.28
N ALA A 50 -34.93 -19.03 -11.68
CA ALA A 50 -34.42 -20.03 -10.75
C ALA A 50 -33.41 -20.97 -11.43
N THR A 51 -33.73 -21.47 -12.63
CA THR A 51 -32.79 -22.31 -13.39
C THR A 51 -31.50 -21.59 -13.78
N ASN A 52 -31.61 -20.30 -14.14
CA ASN A 52 -30.45 -19.49 -14.47
C ASN A 52 -29.51 -19.30 -13.27
N PHE A 53 -30.05 -19.11 -12.06
CA PHE A 53 -29.24 -19.00 -10.84
C PHE A 53 -28.55 -20.31 -10.44
N ILE A 54 -29.18 -21.46 -10.68
CA ILE A 54 -28.54 -22.77 -10.47
C ILE A 54 -27.34 -22.91 -11.41
N LEU A 55 -27.54 -22.67 -12.72
CA LEU A 55 -26.47 -22.76 -13.71
C LEU A 55 -25.35 -21.75 -13.45
N LEU A 56 -25.70 -20.50 -13.10
CA LEU A 56 -24.74 -19.47 -12.72
C LEU A 56 -23.89 -19.88 -11.52
N SER A 57 -24.52 -20.46 -10.48
CA SER A 57 -23.82 -20.92 -9.29
C SER A 57 -22.87 -22.08 -9.59
N ILE A 58 -23.25 -23.00 -10.48
CA ILE A 58 -22.38 -24.07 -11.00
C ILE A 58 -21.19 -23.46 -11.76
N ILE A 59 -21.40 -22.44 -12.60
CA ILE A 59 -20.33 -21.72 -13.29
C ILE A 59 -19.35 -21.10 -12.27
N ILE A 60 -19.85 -20.38 -11.27
CA ILE A 60 -19.01 -19.73 -10.24
C ILE A 60 -18.18 -20.78 -9.48
N LEU A 61 -18.78 -21.89 -9.08
CA LEU A 61 -18.08 -22.98 -8.40
C LEU A 61 -17.03 -23.64 -9.30
N SER A 62 -17.34 -23.86 -10.59
CA SER A 62 -16.40 -24.43 -11.56
C SER A 62 -15.18 -23.55 -11.79
N ILE A 63 -15.36 -22.22 -11.85
CA ILE A 63 -14.25 -21.26 -12.01
C ILE A 63 -13.33 -21.29 -10.78
N ARG A 64 -13.90 -21.52 -9.59
CA ARG A 64 -13.17 -21.50 -8.32
C ARG A 64 -12.48 -22.83 -7.99
N TYR A 65 -13.16 -23.96 -8.24
CA TYR A 65 -12.73 -25.30 -7.82
C TYR A 65 -12.44 -26.27 -8.97
N GLY A 66 -12.98 -26.03 -10.17
CA GLY A 66 -12.99 -26.96 -11.30
C GLY A 66 -11.85 -26.81 -12.32
N GLN A 67 -10.80 -26.01 -12.04
CA GLN A 67 -9.76 -25.66 -13.02
C GLN A 67 -8.83 -26.81 -13.45
N ASN A 68 -9.10 -28.06 -13.08
CA ASN A 68 -8.16 -29.16 -13.31
C ASN A 68 -8.36 -29.94 -14.61
N THR A 69 -9.44 -29.73 -15.40
CA THR A 69 -9.63 -30.42 -16.69
C THR A 69 -10.15 -29.52 -17.81
N LYS A 70 -9.61 -29.69 -19.03
CA LYS A 70 -10.05 -28.98 -20.25
C LYS A 70 -11.53 -29.23 -20.58
N LEU A 71 -12.05 -30.40 -20.23
CA LEU A 71 -13.46 -30.77 -20.42
C LEU A 71 -14.40 -29.88 -19.60
N ILE A 72 -14.10 -29.68 -18.31
CA ILE A 72 -14.90 -28.81 -17.45
C ILE A 72 -14.87 -27.37 -17.98
N GLU A 73 -13.72 -26.89 -18.42
CA GLU A 73 -13.62 -25.55 -19.00
C GLU A 73 -14.46 -25.38 -20.28
N PHE A 74 -14.41 -26.35 -21.19
CA PHE A 74 -15.24 -26.35 -22.40
C PHE A 74 -16.74 -26.34 -22.06
N ILE A 75 -17.18 -27.23 -21.16
CA ILE A 75 -18.58 -27.31 -20.72
C ILE A 75 -19.02 -25.99 -20.09
N THR A 76 -18.19 -25.37 -19.25
CA THR A 76 -18.54 -24.10 -18.59
C THR A 76 -18.68 -22.95 -19.60
N ASN A 77 -17.81 -22.88 -20.61
CA ASN A 77 -17.91 -21.89 -21.68
C ASN A 77 -19.17 -22.11 -22.54
N LEU A 78 -19.50 -23.36 -22.83
CA LEU A 78 -20.72 -23.72 -23.56
C LEU A 78 -21.97 -23.29 -22.78
N ILE A 79 -22.04 -23.56 -21.47
CA ILE A 79 -23.15 -23.14 -20.61
C ILE A 79 -23.25 -21.61 -20.56
N ILE A 80 -22.14 -20.89 -20.44
CA ILE A 80 -22.14 -19.41 -20.46
C ILE A 80 -22.70 -18.89 -21.80
N ALA A 81 -22.26 -19.45 -22.92
CA ALA A 81 -22.71 -19.03 -24.25
C ALA A 81 -24.22 -19.28 -24.45
N ILE A 82 -24.71 -20.46 -24.04
CA ILE A 82 -26.13 -20.82 -24.11
C ILE A 82 -26.97 -19.89 -23.23
N LEU A 83 -26.54 -19.65 -21.99
CA LEU A 83 -27.23 -18.73 -21.07
C LEU A 83 -27.27 -17.31 -21.64
N PHE A 84 -26.15 -16.81 -22.15
CA PHE A 84 -26.07 -15.46 -22.70
C PHE A 84 -27.02 -15.32 -23.89
N LEU A 85 -27.07 -16.31 -24.78
CA LEU A 85 -27.98 -16.35 -25.93
C LEU A 85 -29.45 -16.41 -25.49
N LEU A 86 -29.81 -17.30 -24.56
CA LEU A 86 -31.18 -17.38 -24.03
C LEU A 86 -31.63 -16.07 -23.39
N LEU A 87 -30.79 -15.47 -22.55
CA LEU A 87 -31.09 -14.21 -21.86
C LEU A 87 -31.21 -13.03 -22.85
N SER A 88 -30.36 -12.99 -23.87
CA SER A 88 -30.44 -11.94 -24.89
C SER A 88 -31.68 -12.07 -25.77
N ILE A 89 -32.14 -13.29 -26.07
CA ILE A 89 -33.45 -13.49 -26.73
C ILE A 89 -34.60 -13.02 -25.83
N ILE A 90 -34.58 -13.35 -24.53
CA ILE A 90 -35.62 -12.88 -23.58
C ILE A 90 -35.64 -11.35 -23.50
N LEU A 91 -34.46 -10.71 -23.47
CA LEU A 91 -34.34 -9.25 -23.45
C LEU A 91 -34.83 -8.63 -24.76
N LEU A 92 -34.48 -9.21 -25.91
CA LEU A 92 -34.95 -8.76 -27.22
C LEU A 92 -36.47 -8.87 -27.36
N ASN A 93 -37.07 -9.96 -26.86
CA ASN A 93 -38.52 -10.18 -26.92
C ASN A 93 -39.30 -9.13 -26.12
N HIS A 94 -38.77 -8.70 -24.97
CA HIS A 94 -39.33 -7.61 -24.18
C HIS A 94 -39.20 -6.26 -24.89
N ILE A 95 -38.05 -5.97 -25.55
CA ILE A 95 -37.86 -4.71 -26.30
C ILE A 95 -38.77 -4.63 -27.52
N LEU A 96 -38.94 -5.75 -28.25
CA LEU A 96 -39.74 -5.81 -29.48
C LEU A 96 -41.25 -5.99 -29.22
N ASN A 97 -41.70 -6.01 -27.96
CA ASN A 97 -43.09 -6.30 -27.58
C ASN A 97 -43.66 -7.55 -28.28
N SER A 98 -42.82 -8.56 -28.49
CA SER A 98 -43.23 -9.78 -29.19
C SER A 98 -44.14 -10.64 -28.29
N SER A 99 -45.13 -11.30 -28.88
CA SER A 99 -45.99 -12.26 -28.16
C SER A 99 -45.27 -13.58 -27.82
N PHE A 100 -44.05 -13.77 -28.33
CA PHE A 100 -43.28 -15.00 -28.15
C PHE A 100 -42.57 -15.03 -26.79
N LYS A 101 -43.12 -15.83 -25.86
CA LYS A 101 -42.53 -16.06 -24.54
C LYS A 101 -41.90 -17.45 -24.48
N ILE A 102 -40.57 -17.51 -24.57
CA ILE A 102 -39.76 -18.75 -24.48
C ILE A 102 -40.13 -19.59 -23.25
N GLU A 103 -40.47 -18.92 -22.16
CA GLU A 103 -40.76 -19.53 -20.87
C GLU A 103 -42.02 -20.41 -20.91
N ASN A 104 -42.95 -20.14 -21.84
CA ASN A 104 -44.12 -20.99 -22.07
C ASN A 104 -43.73 -22.34 -22.67
N PHE A 105 -42.72 -22.39 -23.54
CA PHE A 105 -42.25 -23.62 -24.15
C PHE A 105 -41.41 -24.46 -23.18
N ILE A 106 -40.56 -23.81 -22.38
CA ILE A 106 -39.61 -24.51 -21.50
C ILE A 106 -40.26 -24.98 -20.20
N PHE A 107 -41.15 -24.17 -19.60
CA PHE A 107 -41.68 -24.41 -18.26
C PHE A 107 -43.21 -24.58 -18.20
N ALA A 108 -43.89 -24.61 -19.35
CA ALA A 108 -45.35 -24.76 -19.43
C ALA A 108 -46.12 -23.76 -18.52
N VAL A 109 -45.59 -22.52 -18.44
CA VAL A 109 -46.06 -21.48 -17.52
C VAL A 109 -47.52 -21.06 -17.78
N HIS A 110 -47.99 -21.22 -19.02
CA HIS A 110 -49.29 -20.73 -19.48
C HIS A 110 -50.49 -21.20 -18.64
N ASN A 111 -50.43 -22.39 -18.04
CA ASN A 111 -51.53 -22.94 -17.22
C ASN A 111 -51.48 -22.54 -15.73
N LYS A 112 -50.42 -21.83 -15.30
CA LYS A 112 -50.18 -21.49 -13.87
C LYS A 112 -50.04 -19.99 -13.62
N THR A 113 -50.18 -19.13 -14.63
CA THR A 113 -50.02 -17.67 -14.46
C THR A 113 -51.23 -17.04 -13.77
N LYS A 114 -50.98 -16.38 -12.64
CA LYS A 114 -51.93 -15.43 -12.01
C LYS A 114 -51.46 -14.00 -12.25
N LEU A 115 -52.41 -13.06 -12.29
CA LEU A 115 -52.12 -11.63 -12.25
C LEU A 115 -52.00 -11.19 -10.78
N LEU A 116 -50.84 -10.65 -10.40
CA LEU A 116 -50.58 -10.09 -9.08
C LEU A 116 -50.26 -8.62 -9.27
N VAL A 117 -51.10 -7.73 -8.71
CA VAL A 117 -50.98 -6.27 -8.83
C VAL A 117 -50.72 -5.85 -10.29
N SER A 118 -51.61 -6.26 -11.20
CA SER A 118 -51.57 -6.00 -12.66
C SER A 118 -50.46 -6.70 -13.50
N ASN A 119 -49.50 -7.39 -12.88
CA ASN A 119 -48.39 -8.02 -13.59
C ASN A 119 -48.54 -9.56 -13.71
N PRO A 120 -48.20 -10.17 -14.87
CA PRO A 120 -48.28 -11.62 -15.04
C PRO A 120 -47.13 -12.33 -14.30
N THR A 121 -47.48 -13.33 -13.49
CA THR A 121 -46.51 -14.17 -12.78
C THR A 121 -45.91 -15.26 -13.67
N GLY A 122 -44.72 -15.75 -13.29
CA GLY A 122 -44.06 -16.89 -13.97
C GLY A 122 -43.14 -16.52 -15.13
N TYR A 123 -43.07 -15.23 -15.50
CA TYR A 123 -42.15 -14.72 -16.51
C TYR A 123 -41.01 -13.92 -15.87
N MET A 124 -39.82 -14.00 -16.47
CA MET A 124 -38.65 -13.25 -16.04
C MET A 124 -38.84 -11.75 -16.36
N SER A 125 -38.48 -10.90 -15.40
CA SER A 125 -38.46 -9.44 -15.56
C SER A 125 -37.38 -9.01 -16.57
N LEU A 126 -37.61 -7.89 -17.27
CA LEU A 126 -36.59 -7.26 -18.11
C LEU A 126 -35.33 -6.92 -17.28
N ILE A 127 -35.52 -6.44 -16.05
CA ILE A 127 -34.44 -6.04 -15.15
C ILE A 127 -33.64 -7.28 -14.72
N THR A 128 -34.30 -8.40 -14.39
CA THR A 128 -33.60 -9.68 -14.12
C THR A 128 -32.71 -10.10 -15.29
N ALA A 129 -33.23 -10.04 -16.51
CA ALA A 129 -32.51 -10.45 -17.71
C ALA A 129 -31.22 -9.63 -17.89
N PHE A 130 -31.35 -8.31 -17.77
CA PHE A 130 -30.22 -7.38 -17.88
C PHE A 130 -29.15 -7.65 -16.81
N ILE A 131 -29.54 -7.83 -15.54
CA ILE A 131 -28.59 -8.09 -14.45
C ILE A 131 -27.85 -9.42 -14.67
N PHE A 132 -28.53 -10.46 -15.14
CA PHE A 132 -27.86 -11.73 -15.48
C PHE A 132 -26.82 -11.56 -16.60
N ILE A 133 -27.18 -10.86 -17.68
CA ILE A 133 -26.26 -10.59 -18.80
C ILE A 133 -25.04 -9.81 -18.29
N TYR A 134 -25.27 -8.78 -17.49
CA TYR A 134 -24.21 -8.00 -16.87
C TYR A 134 -23.29 -8.87 -16.00
N LEU A 135 -23.84 -9.72 -15.13
CA LEU A 135 -23.04 -10.61 -14.29
C LEU A 135 -22.27 -11.66 -15.10
N LEU A 136 -22.87 -12.25 -16.14
CA LEU A 136 -22.19 -13.17 -17.05
C LEU A 136 -21.04 -12.49 -17.81
N SER A 137 -21.22 -11.23 -18.22
CA SER A 137 -20.15 -10.45 -18.86
C SER A 137 -18.96 -10.24 -17.92
N LEU A 138 -19.22 -10.02 -16.62
CA LEU A 138 -18.18 -9.90 -15.60
C LEU A 138 -17.44 -11.21 -15.36
N ILE A 139 -18.18 -12.32 -15.33
CA ILE A 139 -17.59 -13.67 -15.22
C ILE A 139 -16.67 -13.95 -16.40
N MET A 140 -17.11 -13.63 -17.63
CA MET A 140 -16.31 -13.82 -18.83
C MET A 140 -15.06 -12.93 -18.84
N ALA A 141 -15.22 -11.64 -18.49
CA ALA A 141 -14.10 -10.71 -18.36
C ALA A 141 -13.08 -11.19 -17.31
N PHE A 142 -13.54 -11.77 -16.19
CA PHE A 142 -12.65 -12.34 -15.19
C PHE A 142 -11.89 -13.56 -15.71
N LYS A 143 -12.52 -14.45 -16.48
CA LYS A 143 -11.82 -15.58 -17.11
C LYS A 143 -10.73 -15.10 -18.07
N LEU A 144 -11.02 -14.08 -18.88
CA LEU A 144 -10.08 -13.55 -19.89
C LEU A 144 -8.90 -12.78 -19.26
N PHE A 145 -9.14 -12.00 -18.21
CA PHE A 145 -8.17 -11.04 -17.70
C PHE A 145 -7.67 -11.33 -16.27
N LYS A 146 -7.82 -12.58 -15.80
CA LYS A 146 -7.46 -13.01 -14.42
C LYS A 146 -6.05 -12.60 -13.97
N ASN A 147 -5.10 -12.48 -14.90
CA ASN A 147 -3.69 -12.18 -14.59
C ASN A 147 -3.34 -10.68 -14.65
N ASN A 148 -4.26 -9.81 -15.09
CA ASN A 148 -4.00 -8.37 -15.24
C ASN A 148 -4.62 -7.57 -14.08
N ILE A 149 -3.78 -6.96 -13.24
CA ILE A 149 -4.20 -6.22 -12.04
C ILE A 149 -5.17 -5.08 -12.37
N LYS A 150 -4.92 -4.32 -13.46
CA LYS A 150 -5.80 -3.20 -13.86
C LYS A 150 -7.20 -3.68 -14.20
N HIS A 151 -7.31 -4.80 -14.92
CA HIS A 151 -8.60 -5.34 -15.34
C HIS A 151 -9.32 -6.02 -14.17
N SER A 152 -8.59 -6.67 -13.25
CA SER A 152 -9.15 -7.19 -12.01
C SER A 152 -9.78 -6.09 -11.15
N ASN A 153 -9.17 -4.89 -11.11
CA ASN A 153 -9.76 -3.73 -10.43
C ASN A 153 -11.06 -3.27 -11.07
N ILE A 154 -11.11 -3.16 -12.40
CA ILE A 154 -12.32 -2.76 -13.13
C ILE A 154 -13.45 -3.75 -12.86
N ILE A 155 -13.17 -5.05 -12.93
CA ILE A 155 -14.15 -6.12 -12.67
C ILE A 155 -14.66 -6.02 -11.23
N ASN A 156 -13.80 -5.77 -10.25
CA ASN A 156 -14.18 -5.65 -8.84
C ASN A 156 -15.08 -4.43 -8.60
N ILE A 157 -14.70 -3.25 -9.13
CA ILE A 157 -15.53 -2.03 -9.05
C ILE A 157 -16.89 -2.26 -9.71
N SER A 158 -16.90 -2.87 -10.89
CA SER A 158 -18.13 -3.20 -11.61
C SER A 158 -19.00 -4.18 -10.80
N ALA A 159 -18.41 -5.21 -10.18
CA ALA A 159 -19.15 -6.10 -9.29
C ALA A 159 -19.74 -5.38 -8.05
N ILE A 160 -19.04 -4.39 -7.49
CA ILE A 160 -19.56 -3.54 -6.41
C ILE A 160 -20.74 -2.69 -6.89
N ILE A 161 -20.66 -2.10 -8.09
CA ILE A 161 -21.77 -1.34 -8.69
C ILE A 161 -22.98 -2.25 -8.87
N GLY A 162 -22.79 -3.47 -9.40
CA GLY A 162 -23.85 -4.47 -9.52
C GLY A 162 -24.47 -4.86 -8.18
N PHE A 163 -23.65 -5.01 -7.14
CA PHE A 163 -24.12 -5.26 -5.78
C PHE A 163 -24.98 -4.09 -5.26
N LEU A 164 -24.49 -2.84 -5.36
CA LEU A 164 -25.21 -1.65 -4.92
C LEU A 164 -26.52 -1.45 -5.67
N PHE A 165 -26.53 -1.70 -6.99
CA PHE A 165 -27.75 -1.64 -7.81
C PHE A 165 -28.79 -2.66 -7.36
N ASN A 166 -28.41 -3.89 -7.00
CA ASN A 166 -29.35 -4.87 -6.46
C ASN A 166 -29.76 -4.55 -5.02
N PHE A 167 -28.89 -3.89 -4.26
CA PHE A 167 -29.17 -3.48 -2.89
C PHE A 167 -30.28 -2.42 -2.83
N THR A 168 -30.44 -1.57 -3.85
CA THR A 168 -31.58 -0.64 -3.90
C THR A 168 -32.92 -1.36 -4.00
N PHE A 169 -33.03 -2.45 -4.78
CA PHE A 169 -34.24 -3.28 -4.82
C PHE A 169 -34.49 -3.97 -3.48
N PHE A 170 -33.43 -4.43 -2.80
CA PHE A 170 -33.54 -5.00 -1.45
C PHE A 170 -34.08 -3.97 -0.46
N LEU A 171 -33.58 -2.73 -0.51
CA LEU A 171 -34.12 -1.62 0.29
C LEU A 171 -35.59 -1.36 -0.03
N GLY A 172 -36.00 -1.41 -1.30
CA GLY A 172 -37.42 -1.30 -1.67
C GLY A 172 -38.30 -2.32 -0.95
N TYR A 173 -37.87 -3.58 -0.89
CA TYR A 173 -38.57 -4.62 -0.10
C TYR A 173 -38.52 -4.36 1.40
N LEU A 174 -37.37 -3.97 1.95
CA LEU A 174 -37.20 -3.65 3.37
C LEU A 174 -38.12 -2.49 3.79
N TYR A 175 -38.29 -1.50 2.92
CA TYR A 175 -39.21 -0.39 3.09
C TYR A 175 -40.63 -0.69 2.62
N ASN A 176 -41.03 -1.95 2.37
CA ASN A 176 -42.37 -2.32 1.89
C ASN A 176 -42.86 -1.49 0.68
N LEU A 177 -41.94 -1.00 -0.15
CA LEU A 177 -42.16 -0.23 -1.36
C LEU A 177 -41.36 -0.89 -2.50
N PRO A 178 -41.71 -2.14 -2.87
CA PRO A 178 -40.96 -2.82 -3.91
C PRO A 178 -41.14 -2.10 -5.24
N PHE A 179 -40.01 -1.75 -5.87
CA PHE A 179 -40.00 -0.99 -7.11
C PHE A 179 -40.80 -1.68 -8.22
N PHE A 180 -41.44 -0.88 -9.07
CA PHE A 180 -42.17 -1.29 -10.28
C PHE A 180 -43.45 -2.10 -10.07
N TYR A 181 -43.89 -2.37 -8.84
CA TYR A 181 -45.15 -3.09 -8.58
C TYR A 181 -46.40 -2.34 -9.09
N GLU A 182 -46.36 -1.01 -9.16
CA GLU A 182 -47.44 -0.16 -9.68
C GLU A 182 -47.28 0.18 -11.18
N THR A 183 -46.32 -0.46 -11.86
CA THR A 183 -46.03 -0.20 -13.27
C THR A 183 -46.32 -1.42 -14.14
N ASN A 184 -46.43 -1.21 -15.45
CA ASN A 184 -46.61 -2.29 -16.44
C ASN A 184 -45.35 -3.18 -16.61
N LEU A 185 -44.26 -2.90 -15.90
CA LEU A 185 -43.06 -3.71 -15.91
C LEU A 185 -43.14 -4.77 -14.82
N ILE A 186 -42.84 -6.02 -15.17
CA ILE A 186 -42.72 -7.11 -14.20
C ILE A 186 -41.60 -6.75 -13.21
N PRO A 187 -41.88 -6.60 -11.91
CA PRO A 187 -40.88 -6.22 -10.92
C PRO A 187 -39.95 -7.38 -10.58
N LEU A 188 -38.82 -7.04 -9.96
CA LEU A 188 -37.80 -7.99 -9.52
C LEU A 188 -38.26 -8.72 -8.26
N ALA A 189 -38.44 -10.04 -8.28
CA ALA A 189 -38.91 -10.80 -7.11
C ALA A 189 -37.90 -10.78 -5.93
N PHE A 190 -38.39 -10.83 -4.69
CA PHE A 190 -37.55 -10.76 -3.49
C PHE A 190 -36.46 -11.86 -3.42
N PRO A 191 -36.76 -13.16 -3.63
CA PRO A 191 -35.71 -14.20 -3.64
C PRO A 191 -34.66 -13.97 -4.73
N THR A 192 -35.05 -13.37 -5.86
CA THR A 192 -34.15 -13.00 -6.95
C THR A 192 -33.17 -11.91 -6.54
N VAL A 193 -33.63 -10.89 -5.80
CA VAL A 193 -32.77 -9.83 -5.24
C VAL A 193 -31.68 -10.44 -4.36
N ILE A 194 -32.06 -11.33 -3.44
CA ILE A 194 -31.11 -12.02 -2.54
C ILE A 194 -30.10 -12.82 -3.35
N CYS A 195 -30.57 -13.57 -4.36
CA CYS A 195 -29.68 -14.38 -5.19
C CYS A 195 -28.66 -13.53 -5.96
N PHE A 196 -29.05 -12.37 -6.49
CA PHE A 196 -28.11 -11.45 -7.12
C PHE A 196 -27.13 -10.83 -6.13
N LEU A 197 -27.58 -10.38 -4.94
CA LEU A 197 -26.68 -9.85 -3.91
C LEU A 197 -25.59 -10.86 -3.52
N LEU A 198 -25.98 -12.12 -3.31
CA LEU A 198 -25.05 -13.21 -3.04
C LEU A 198 -24.11 -13.46 -4.23
N SER A 199 -24.64 -13.48 -5.45
CA SER A 199 -23.85 -13.71 -6.66
C SER A 199 -22.82 -12.61 -6.91
N PHE A 200 -23.19 -11.33 -6.79
CA PHE A 200 -22.22 -10.22 -6.87
C PHE A 200 -21.21 -10.27 -5.73
N SER A 201 -21.61 -10.65 -4.52
CA SER A 201 -20.68 -10.85 -3.39
C SER A 201 -19.64 -11.96 -3.66
N THR A 202 -20.03 -13.05 -4.35
CA THR A 202 -19.06 -14.05 -4.83
C THR A 202 -18.09 -13.47 -5.86
N MET A 203 -18.60 -12.65 -6.78
CA MET A 203 -17.78 -12.04 -7.85
C MET A 203 -16.77 -11.04 -7.30
N ILE A 204 -17.20 -10.21 -6.33
CA ILE A 204 -16.30 -9.35 -5.56
C ILE A 204 -15.23 -10.25 -4.95
N ASN A 205 -15.60 -11.31 -4.23
CA ASN A 205 -14.63 -12.17 -3.54
C ASN A 205 -13.63 -12.92 -4.42
N ILE A 206 -14.06 -13.36 -5.60
CA ILE A 206 -13.22 -14.09 -6.56
C ILE A 206 -12.21 -13.14 -7.23
N SER A 207 -12.58 -11.88 -7.46
CA SER A 207 -11.73 -10.85 -8.10
C SER A 207 -10.77 -10.11 -7.15
N ILE A 208 -10.69 -10.49 -5.86
CA ILE A 208 -9.96 -9.72 -4.84
C ILE A 208 -8.44 -9.72 -5.02
N LYS A 209 -7.80 -10.72 -5.66
CA LYS A 209 -6.34 -10.88 -5.56
C LYS A 209 -5.61 -9.62 -6.11
N ASN A 210 -4.95 -8.88 -5.23
CA ASN A 210 -4.27 -7.60 -5.53
C ASN A 210 -5.20 -6.46 -6.00
N SER A 211 -6.47 -6.47 -5.60
CA SER A 211 -7.40 -5.39 -5.97
C SER A 211 -7.35 -4.19 -5.02
N LEU A 212 -7.79 -3.01 -5.48
CA LEU A 212 -7.98 -1.81 -4.64
C LEU A 212 -8.88 -2.10 -3.45
N PHE A 213 -9.92 -2.91 -3.63
CA PHE A 213 -10.80 -3.33 -2.55
C PHE A 213 -10.05 -4.18 -1.50
N GLU A 214 -9.14 -5.06 -1.93
CA GLU A 214 -8.28 -5.80 -0.99
C GLU A 214 -7.44 -4.84 -0.16
N TYR A 215 -6.81 -3.87 -0.82
CA TYR A 215 -5.97 -2.87 -0.18
C TYR A 215 -6.75 -2.02 0.85
N TYR A 216 -7.92 -1.49 0.47
CA TYR A 216 -8.68 -0.58 1.31
C TYR A 216 -9.60 -1.25 2.34
N PHE A 217 -10.07 -2.49 2.14
CA PHE A 217 -11.02 -3.12 3.06
C PHE A 217 -10.54 -4.41 3.71
N LEU A 218 -9.60 -5.14 3.11
CA LEU A 218 -9.20 -6.49 3.59
C LEU A 218 -7.74 -6.59 4.03
N SER A 219 -6.93 -5.58 3.75
CA SER A 219 -5.55 -5.51 4.20
C SER A 219 -5.48 -5.31 5.72
N ASN A 220 -4.30 -5.55 6.29
CA ASN A 220 -4.03 -5.29 7.71
C ASN A 220 -3.53 -3.86 7.95
N THR A 221 -3.57 -3.00 6.93
CA THR A 221 -3.20 -1.59 7.05
C THR A 221 -4.12 -0.85 8.00
N THR A 222 -3.62 0.24 8.58
CA THR A 222 -4.40 1.14 9.44
C THR A 222 -5.64 1.67 8.71
N HIS A 223 -5.46 2.13 7.47
CA HIS A 223 -6.54 2.58 6.58
C HIS A 223 -7.65 1.54 6.43
N ALA A 224 -7.30 0.27 6.20
CA ALA A 224 -8.30 -0.78 6.04
C ALA A 224 -9.01 -1.17 7.33
N LYS A 225 -8.31 -1.08 8.48
CA LYS A 225 -8.95 -1.25 9.79
C LYS A 225 -9.98 -0.15 10.05
N ILE A 226 -9.67 1.10 9.68
CA ILE A 226 -10.58 2.25 9.82
C ILE A 226 -11.82 2.06 8.96
N LEU A 227 -11.63 1.78 7.66
CA LEU A 227 -12.74 1.66 6.71
C LEU A 227 -13.69 0.50 7.06
N ARG A 228 -13.17 -0.62 7.58
CA ARG A 228 -13.99 -1.75 8.07
C ARG A 228 -14.88 -1.40 9.26
N VAL A 229 -14.57 -0.34 10.01
CA VAL A 229 -15.39 0.11 11.13
C VAL A 229 -16.31 1.25 10.69
N ILE A 230 -15.76 2.27 10.03
CA ILE A 230 -16.52 3.48 9.68
C ILE A 230 -17.59 3.17 8.64
N VAL A 231 -17.27 2.49 7.53
CA VAL A 231 -18.21 2.32 6.41
C VAL A 231 -19.46 1.50 6.80
N PRO A 232 -19.34 0.35 7.49
CA PRO A 232 -20.53 -0.39 7.93
C PRO A 232 -21.35 0.39 8.96
N ILE A 233 -20.69 1.11 9.87
CA ILE A 233 -21.37 1.94 10.86
C ILE A 233 -22.14 3.06 10.16
N THR A 234 -21.52 3.84 9.27
CA THR A 234 -22.20 4.94 8.57
C THR A 234 -23.37 4.45 7.72
N LEU A 235 -23.24 3.32 7.02
CA LEU A 235 -24.33 2.73 6.24
C LEU A 235 -25.46 2.22 7.12
N ALA A 236 -25.16 1.47 8.18
CA ALA A 236 -26.18 0.96 9.12
C ALA A 236 -26.94 2.10 9.79
N LEU A 237 -26.21 3.17 10.12
CA LEU A 237 -26.73 4.39 10.67
C LEU A 237 -27.69 5.05 9.65
N LEU A 238 -27.27 5.31 8.41
CA LEU A 238 -28.14 5.89 7.37
C LEU A 238 -29.43 5.07 7.18
N MET A 239 -29.33 3.75 7.13
CA MET A 239 -30.50 2.87 7.03
C MET A 239 -31.41 2.98 8.25
N LEU A 240 -30.87 3.07 9.46
CA LEU A 240 -31.66 3.21 10.68
C LEU A 240 -32.41 4.55 10.71
N LYS A 241 -31.76 5.64 10.26
CA LYS A 241 -32.42 6.94 10.07
C LYS A 241 -33.63 6.79 9.15
N ASP A 242 -33.44 6.21 7.97
CA ASP A 242 -34.48 6.09 6.95
C ASP A 242 -35.66 5.21 7.43
N ILE A 243 -35.39 4.13 8.17
CA ILE A 243 -36.42 3.28 8.79
C ILE A 243 -37.24 4.08 9.82
N LEU A 244 -36.59 4.87 10.67
CA LEU A 244 -37.26 5.73 11.65
C LEU A 244 -38.09 6.81 10.96
N GLU A 245 -37.53 7.49 9.97
CA GLU A 245 -38.21 8.50 9.16
C GLU A 245 -39.47 7.94 8.50
N LYS A 246 -39.39 6.75 7.90
CA LYS A 246 -40.57 6.09 7.31
C LYS A 246 -41.65 5.78 8.34
N ASN A 247 -41.28 5.20 9.49
CA ASN A 247 -42.26 4.77 10.50
C ASN A 247 -42.92 5.96 11.24
N TYR A 248 -42.19 7.05 11.46
CA TYR A 248 -42.67 8.20 12.22
C TYR A 248 -43.25 9.33 11.34
N ILE A 249 -42.60 9.71 10.23
CA ILE A 249 -42.99 10.90 9.44
C ILE A 249 -44.23 10.65 8.58
N LEU A 250 -44.41 9.44 8.03
CA LEU A 250 -45.57 9.12 7.19
C LEU A 250 -46.86 8.86 8.00
N THR A 251 -46.71 8.54 9.29
CA THR A 251 -47.82 8.11 10.15
C THR A 251 -48.35 9.22 11.06
N TYR A 252 -47.48 10.16 11.48
CA TYR A 252 -47.86 11.25 12.38
C TYR A 252 -47.34 12.60 11.85
N LYS A 253 -48.28 13.45 11.42
CA LYS A 253 -48.04 14.78 10.83
C LYS A 253 -48.04 15.89 11.88
N THR A 254 -47.52 15.66 13.08
CA THR A 254 -47.48 16.70 14.13
C THR A 254 -46.08 17.30 14.27
N SER A 255 -46.00 18.56 14.70
CA SER A 255 -44.72 19.23 15.00
C SER A 255 -43.92 18.52 16.10
N PHE A 256 -44.60 17.74 16.94
CA PHE A 256 -43.99 16.91 17.99
C PHE A 256 -43.14 15.77 17.41
N ASP A 257 -43.58 15.14 16.32
CA ASP A 257 -42.88 14.00 15.71
C ASP A 257 -41.56 14.42 15.05
N ILE A 258 -41.54 15.62 14.46
CA ILE A 258 -40.33 16.23 13.89
C ILE A 258 -39.31 16.54 15.00
N LEU A 259 -39.77 17.02 16.15
CA LEU A 259 -38.90 17.32 17.29
C LEU A 259 -38.31 16.04 17.90
N LEU A 260 -39.11 14.98 17.97
CA LEU A 260 -38.67 13.65 18.42
C LEU A 260 -37.63 13.05 17.44
N LEU A 261 -37.88 13.13 16.13
CA LEU A 261 -36.96 12.67 15.10
C LEU A 261 -35.62 13.42 15.15
N THR A 262 -35.66 14.75 15.25
CA THR A 262 -34.45 15.57 15.35
C THR A 262 -33.65 15.26 16.63
N PHE A 263 -34.32 15.00 17.75
CA PHE A 263 -33.68 14.55 18.98
C PHE A 263 -32.95 13.20 18.80
N PHE A 264 -33.59 12.21 18.17
CA PHE A 264 -32.95 10.93 17.85
C PHE A 264 -31.77 11.08 16.89
N LEU A 265 -31.89 11.94 15.88
CA LEU A 265 -30.79 12.25 14.95
C LEU A 265 -29.58 12.85 15.65
N ILE A 266 -29.79 13.75 16.62
CA ILE A 266 -28.70 14.36 17.39
C ILE A 266 -27.98 13.30 18.22
N ILE A 267 -28.71 12.47 18.99
CA ILE A 267 -28.12 11.37 19.77
C ILE A 267 -27.31 10.45 18.86
N PHE A 268 -27.88 10.14 17.71
CA PHE A 268 -27.26 9.27 16.72
C PHE A 268 -25.96 9.85 16.15
N TYR A 269 -25.91 11.15 15.80
CA TYR A 269 -24.68 11.78 15.33
C TYR A 269 -23.61 11.84 16.42
N ILE A 270 -24.00 11.99 17.69
CA ILE A 270 -23.09 11.93 18.83
C ILE A 270 -22.44 10.53 18.95
N VAL A 271 -23.22 9.45 18.79
CA VAL A 271 -22.69 8.07 18.79
C VAL A 271 -21.75 7.84 17.60
N LEU A 272 -22.10 8.35 16.42
CA LEU A 272 -21.24 8.25 15.24
C LEU A 272 -19.89 8.97 15.47
N ILE A 273 -19.93 10.23 15.93
CA ILE A 273 -18.71 11.01 16.16
C ILE A 273 -17.87 10.37 17.27
N SER A 274 -18.48 9.93 18.37
CA SER A 274 -17.74 9.30 19.47
C SER A 274 -17.05 7.99 19.04
N THR A 275 -17.71 7.14 18.25
CA THR A 275 -17.07 5.92 17.72
C THR A 275 -15.90 6.25 16.78
N ILE A 276 -16.03 7.25 15.92
CA ILE A 276 -14.93 7.74 15.08
C ILE A 276 -13.77 8.23 15.96
N VAL A 277 -14.04 9.09 16.96
CA VAL A 277 -13.00 9.65 17.85
C VAL A 277 -12.29 8.56 18.66
N ILE A 278 -13.02 7.56 19.19
CA ILE A 278 -12.43 6.47 19.96
C ILE A 278 -11.52 5.61 19.06
N THR A 279 -11.96 5.33 17.83
CA THR A 279 -11.20 4.50 16.89
C THR A 279 -9.97 5.23 16.38
N THR A 280 -10.08 6.52 16.03
CA THR A 280 -8.95 7.34 15.60
C THR A 280 -7.92 7.49 16.72
N ASN A 281 -8.35 7.74 17.96
CA ASN A 281 -7.44 7.84 19.11
C ASN A 281 -6.70 6.54 19.41
N LYS A 282 -7.37 5.38 19.34
CA LYS A 282 -6.70 4.08 19.52
C LYS A 282 -5.63 3.85 18.47
N ILE A 283 -5.89 4.25 17.23
CA ILE A 283 -4.95 4.10 16.12
C ILE A 283 -3.80 5.11 16.27
N GLY A 284 -4.09 6.36 16.61
CA GLY A 284 -3.09 7.39 16.90
C GLY A 284 -2.09 6.93 17.96
N LYS A 285 -2.59 6.45 19.11
CA LYS A 285 -1.75 5.89 20.17
C LYS A 285 -0.86 4.74 19.71
N SER A 286 -1.37 3.87 18.83
CA SER A 286 -0.56 2.78 18.28
C SER A 286 0.56 3.31 17.39
N ILE A 287 0.28 4.31 16.55
CA ILE A 287 1.28 4.94 15.68
C ILE A 287 2.35 5.62 16.54
N ASP A 288 1.95 6.40 17.54
CA ASP A 288 2.88 7.08 18.45
C ASP A 288 3.79 6.07 19.17
N SER A 289 3.23 4.92 19.59
CA SER A 289 4.03 3.86 20.21
C SER A 289 5.04 3.24 19.25
N TYR A 290 4.67 3.01 17.98
CA TYR A 290 5.59 2.50 16.97
C TYR A 290 6.69 3.50 16.62
N VAL A 291 6.36 4.80 16.56
CA VAL A 291 7.35 5.87 16.34
C VAL A 291 8.35 5.89 17.49
N LYS A 292 7.87 5.87 18.73
CA LYS A 292 8.73 5.86 19.92
C LYS A 292 9.61 4.60 19.99
N GLU A 293 9.06 3.43 19.68
CA GLU A 293 9.82 2.18 19.63
C GLU A 293 10.91 2.23 18.55
N LYS A 294 10.60 2.76 17.37
CA LYS A 294 11.57 2.97 16.29
C LYS A 294 12.70 3.92 16.71
N GLU A 295 12.39 5.02 17.38
CA GLU A 295 13.39 5.97 17.89
C GLU A 295 14.33 5.31 18.92
N VAL A 296 13.78 4.57 19.88
CA VAL A 296 14.57 3.83 20.87
C VAL A 296 15.47 2.79 20.20
N LEU A 297 14.97 2.09 19.19
CA LEU A 297 15.73 1.06 18.48
C LEU A 297 16.88 1.68 17.66
N LEU A 298 16.66 2.84 17.03
CA LEU A 298 17.72 3.57 16.34
C LEU A 298 18.80 4.04 17.33
N LEU A 299 18.39 4.59 18.48
CA LEU A 299 19.28 4.96 19.58
C LEU A 299 20.18 3.79 20.01
N GLU A 300 19.59 2.61 20.24
CA GLU A 300 20.32 1.40 20.63
C GLU A 300 21.33 0.96 19.56
N VAL A 301 20.95 1.02 18.27
CA VAL A 301 21.87 0.72 17.16
C VAL A 301 23.08 1.66 17.20
N HIS A 302 22.88 2.97 17.38
CA HIS A 302 23.97 3.93 17.43
C HIS A 302 24.88 3.71 18.65
N HIS A 303 24.30 3.45 19.82
CA HIS A 303 25.07 3.09 21.02
C HIS A 303 25.92 1.84 20.79
N ARG A 304 25.39 0.82 20.12
CA ARG A 304 26.14 -0.39 19.76
C ARG A 304 27.24 -0.13 18.75
N VAL A 305 26.98 0.68 17.72
CA VAL A 305 28.01 1.08 16.74
C VAL A 305 29.15 1.79 17.45
N LYS A 306 28.85 2.76 18.33
CA LYS A 306 29.87 3.45 19.13
C LYS A 306 30.68 2.47 20.00
N ASN A 307 30.01 1.55 20.69
CA ASN A 307 30.68 0.55 21.51
C ASN A 307 31.61 -0.35 20.68
N ASN A 308 31.13 -0.84 19.53
CA ASN A 308 31.92 -1.69 18.64
C ASN A 308 33.15 -0.94 18.09
N LEU A 309 32.99 0.30 17.65
CA LEU A 309 34.11 1.12 17.18
C LEU A 309 35.15 1.35 18.29
N ASN A 310 34.70 1.64 19.52
CA ASN A 310 35.59 1.78 20.68
C ASN A 310 36.35 0.47 20.99
N THR A 311 35.69 -0.69 20.90
CA THR A 311 36.35 -1.99 21.07
C THR A 311 37.43 -2.22 20.02
N ILE A 312 37.15 -1.92 18.74
CA ILE A 312 38.12 -2.06 17.65
C ILE A 312 39.32 -1.14 17.89
N VAL A 313 39.08 0.13 18.25
CA VAL A 313 40.16 1.06 18.61
C VAL A 313 41.00 0.53 19.77
N GLY A 314 40.38 -0.04 20.81
CA GLY A 314 41.10 -0.64 21.93
C GLY A 314 42.04 -1.78 21.49
N LEU A 315 41.56 -2.67 20.62
CA LEU A 315 42.36 -3.77 20.07
C LEU A 315 43.55 -3.27 19.24
N LEU A 316 43.32 -2.29 18.35
CA LEU A 316 44.36 -1.70 17.53
C LEU A 316 45.41 -0.95 18.37
N THR A 317 44.96 -0.27 19.43
CA THR A 317 45.86 0.40 20.39
C THR A 317 46.74 -0.60 21.14
N LEU A 318 46.20 -1.75 21.54
CA LEU A 318 47.01 -2.82 22.12
C LEU A 318 48.05 -3.38 21.12
N GLN A 319 47.67 -3.56 19.86
CA GLN A 319 48.59 -3.97 18.81
C GLN A 319 49.69 -2.92 18.57
N TYR A 320 49.34 -1.64 18.62
CA TYR A 320 50.28 -0.52 18.49
C TYR A 320 51.38 -0.60 19.56
N TYR A 321 51.01 -0.73 20.83
CA TYR A 321 51.97 -0.80 21.93
C TYR A 321 52.82 -2.09 21.92
N ARG A 322 52.28 -3.20 21.39
CA ARG A 322 53.00 -4.47 21.26
C ARG A 322 53.96 -4.53 20.08
N SER A 323 53.71 -3.75 19.03
CA SER A 323 54.58 -3.74 17.86
C SER A 323 55.95 -3.17 18.21
N LYS A 324 57.02 -3.79 17.68
CA LYS A 324 58.39 -3.24 17.72
C LYS A 324 58.76 -2.52 16.42
N ASN A 325 57.99 -2.71 15.35
CA ASN A 325 58.21 -2.07 14.07
C ASN A 325 57.50 -0.70 14.05
N ASN A 326 58.27 0.37 13.85
CA ASN A 326 57.76 1.74 13.77
C ASN A 326 56.79 1.94 12.60
N GLU A 327 57.00 1.26 11.47
CA GLU A 327 56.12 1.33 10.32
C GLU A 327 54.73 0.74 10.63
N VAL A 328 54.70 -0.40 11.33
CA VAL A 328 53.44 -1.03 11.79
C VAL A 328 52.72 -0.15 12.81
N LYS A 329 53.46 0.45 13.75
CA LYS A 329 52.89 1.42 14.70
C LYS A 329 52.24 2.58 13.97
N GLU A 330 52.90 3.09 12.94
CA GLU A 330 52.40 4.19 12.16
C GLU A 330 51.11 3.83 11.41
N GLN A 331 51.04 2.67 10.77
CA GLN A 331 49.82 2.20 10.08
C GLN A 331 48.65 1.97 11.05
N LEU A 332 48.91 1.43 12.24
CA LEU A 332 47.90 1.26 13.28
C LEU A 332 47.40 2.61 13.81
N SER A 333 48.29 3.60 13.96
CA SER A 333 47.91 4.97 14.33
C SER A 333 46.97 5.59 13.29
N ILE A 334 47.27 5.46 12.00
CA ILE A 334 46.39 5.95 10.92
C ILE A 334 45.02 5.28 10.99
N THR A 335 45.02 3.96 11.14
CA THR A 335 43.80 3.16 11.20
C THR A 335 42.92 3.57 12.38
N ASN A 336 43.52 3.82 13.56
CA ASN A 336 42.82 4.37 14.71
C ASN A 336 42.18 5.73 14.40
N THR A 337 42.91 6.66 13.76
CA THR A 337 42.37 7.97 13.37
C THR A 337 41.16 7.83 12.43
N ARG A 338 41.20 6.89 11.47
CA ARG A 338 40.06 6.61 10.56
C ARG A 338 38.81 6.16 11.33
N ILE A 339 38.98 5.22 12.26
CA ILE A 339 37.86 4.67 13.04
C ILE A 339 37.29 5.73 13.99
N TYR A 340 38.13 6.56 14.60
CA TYR A 340 37.67 7.70 15.41
C TYR A 340 36.89 8.73 14.59
N THR A 341 37.33 9.00 13.37
CA THR A 341 36.61 9.87 12.42
C THR A 341 35.23 9.30 12.12
N MET A 342 35.12 8.02 11.76
CA MET A 342 33.82 7.36 11.54
C MET A 342 32.92 7.41 12.79
N ALA A 343 33.47 7.12 13.97
CA ALA A 343 32.73 7.18 15.24
C ALA A 343 32.20 8.58 15.55
N SER A 344 33.00 9.61 15.26
CA SER A 344 32.64 11.02 15.50
C SER A 344 31.50 11.48 14.58
N ILE A 345 31.55 11.07 13.31
CA ILE A 345 30.48 11.34 12.35
C ILE A 345 29.18 10.68 12.79
N HIS A 346 29.25 9.40 13.17
CA HIS A 346 28.09 8.67 13.68
C HIS A 346 27.47 9.32 14.93
N GLN A 347 28.28 9.92 15.79
CA GLN A 347 27.78 10.66 16.96
C GLN A 347 27.10 11.99 16.56
N GLN A 348 27.63 12.71 15.58
CA GLN A 348 27.06 13.99 15.13
C GLN A 348 25.68 13.84 14.47
N ILE A 349 25.47 12.76 13.69
CA ILE A 349 24.18 12.46 13.05
C ILE A 349 23.04 12.45 14.06
N TYR A 350 23.30 11.99 15.29
CA TYR A 350 22.29 11.90 16.34
C TYR A 350 22.11 13.20 17.13
N GLN A 351 23.14 14.04 17.22
CA GLN A 351 23.05 15.32 17.94
C GLN A 351 22.38 16.42 17.11
N SER A 352 22.23 16.22 15.79
CA SER A 352 21.49 17.11 14.92
C SER A 352 20.01 16.74 14.89
N ASP A 353 19.12 17.74 14.97
CA ASP A 353 17.66 17.56 14.79
C ASP A 353 17.28 17.01 13.40
N ASN A 354 18.23 16.99 12.47
CA ASN A 354 18.04 16.56 11.09
C ASN A 354 19.00 15.41 10.74
N TYR A 355 18.54 14.17 10.89
CA TYR A 355 19.32 12.93 10.64
C TYR A 355 19.77 12.76 9.18
N GLU A 356 19.24 13.57 8.26
CA GLU A 356 19.47 13.44 6.82
C GLU A 356 20.67 14.26 6.32
N SER A 357 21.22 15.18 7.12
CA SER A 357 22.31 16.05 6.67
C SER A 357 23.32 16.41 7.76
N ILE A 358 24.58 16.51 7.39
CA ILE A 358 25.72 16.81 8.25
C ILE A 358 26.32 18.17 7.84
N ASN A 359 26.49 19.06 8.81
CA ASN A 359 27.11 20.35 8.61
C ASN A 359 28.64 20.28 8.84
N PHE A 360 29.41 20.59 7.80
CA PHE A 360 30.87 20.57 7.85
C PHE A 360 31.50 21.72 8.65
N ASP A 361 30.78 22.82 8.90
CA ASP A 361 31.22 23.90 9.81
C ASP A 361 31.50 23.37 11.21
N LYS A 362 30.71 22.39 11.65
CA LYS A 362 30.85 21.75 12.97
C LYS A 362 31.79 20.56 12.93
N LEU A 363 31.80 19.82 11.82
CA LEU A 363 32.55 18.57 11.67
C LEU A 363 34.05 18.80 11.48
N VAL A 364 34.46 19.75 10.63
CA VAL A 364 35.89 20.01 10.34
C VAL A 364 36.69 20.38 11.59
N PRO A 365 36.24 21.29 12.48
CA PRO A 365 36.94 21.57 13.73
C PRO A 365 37.10 20.35 14.63
N MET A 366 36.07 19.48 14.68
CA MET A 366 36.12 18.24 15.46
C MET A 366 37.15 17.26 14.89
N LEU A 367 37.19 17.09 13.56
CA LEU A 367 38.20 16.26 12.91
C LEU A 367 39.61 16.77 13.20
N ILE A 368 39.86 18.06 13.02
CA ILE A 368 41.16 18.68 13.29
C ILE A 368 41.58 18.42 14.74
N ASN A 369 40.68 18.61 15.70
CA ASN A 369 40.98 18.38 17.12
C ASN A 369 41.31 16.91 17.42
N ASN A 370 40.61 15.96 16.79
CA ASN A 370 40.89 14.53 16.94
C ASN A 370 42.27 14.15 16.38
N ILE A 371 42.62 14.66 15.20
CA ILE A 371 43.94 14.42 14.58
C ILE A 371 45.05 15.05 15.45
N LYS A 372 44.84 16.28 15.95
CA LYS A 372 45.79 16.96 16.86
C LYS A 372 46.09 16.13 18.11
N LYS A 373 45.07 15.55 18.74
CA LYS A 373 45.25 14.70 19.93
C LYS A 373 46.08 13.44 19.68
N LEU A 374 46.01 12.87 18.47
CA LEU A 374 46.72 11.65 18.12
C LEU A 374 48.16 11.91 17.62
N HIS A 375 48.44 13.13 17.13
CA HIS A 375 49.74 13.52 16.58
C HIS A 375 50.38 14.71 17.32
N LEU A 376 50.20 14.79 18.65
CA LEU A 376 50.62 15.92 19.51
C LEU A 376 52.06 16.40 19.25
N GLU A 377 53.02 15.48 19.13
CA GLU A 377 54.44 15.82 18.97
C GLU A 377 54.77 16.52 17.64
N LYS A 378 54.08 16.15 16.54
CA LYS A 378 54.30 16.74 15.21
C LYS A 378 53.42 17.96 14.93
N MET A 379 52.32 18.12 15.68
CA MET A 379 51.29 19.13 15.43
C MET A 379 51.50 20.47 16.14
N ASN A 380 52.36 20.56 17.15
CA ASN A 380 52.50 21.78 17.95
C ASN A 380 52.94 23.03 17.15
N ASN A 381 53.54 22.85 15.97
CA ASN A 381 54.04 23.94 15.14
C ASN A 381 53.26 24.13 13.82
N ILE A 382 52.20 23.34 13.55
CA ILE A 382 51.45 23.38 12.28
C ILE A 382 50.18 24.22 12.43
N ASP A 383 50.05 25.27 11.62
CA ASP A 383 48.82 26.07 11.55
C ASP A 383 47.83 25.44 10.56
N ILE A 384 46.56 25.27 10.97
CA ILE A 384 45.52 24.67 10.14
C ILE A 384 44.39 25.69 9.99
N LYS A 385 44.29 26.27 8.80
CA LYS A 385 43.25 27.22 8.44
C LYS A 385 42.15 26.50 7.68
N PHE A 386 40.90 26.69 8.09
CA PHE A 386 39.76 26.15 7.39
C PHE A 386 38.72 27.24 7.12
N ASN A 387 38.05 27.14 5.97
CA ASN A 387 36.91 27.95 5.60
C ASN A 387 35.83 27.03 5.02
N VAL A 388 34.63 27.11 5.58
CA VAL A 388 33.51 26.29 5.16
C VAL A 388 32.35 27.22 4.84
N ASN A 389 31.78 27.07 3.64
CA ASN A 389 30.73 27.95 3.14
C ASN A 389 29.59 27.14 2.52
N ASN A 390 28.43 27.11 3.20
CA ASN A 390 27.24 26.36 2.78
C ASN A 390 27.54 24.91 2.34
N PHE A 391 28.26 24.18 3.19
CA PHE A 391 28.69 22.80 2.90
C PHE A 391 27.98 21.80 3.82
N THR A 392 26.80 21.37 3.40
CA THR A 392 26.00 20.34 4.06
C THR A 392 25.83 19.14 3.13
N LEU A 393 26.06 17.94 3.68
CA LEU A 393 26.01 16.69 2.91
C LEU A 393 25.12 15.65 3.60
N ASP A 394 24.50 14.77 2.82
CA ASP A 394 23.87 13.57 3.37
C ASP A 394 24.91 12.64 4.03
N VAL A 395 24.44 11.70 4.85
CA VAL A 395 25.32 10.77 5.58
C VAL A 395 26.21 9.95 4.65
N ASN A 396 25.67 9.52 3.50
CA ASN A 396 26.36 8.66 2.56
C ASN A 396 27.54 9.40 1.88
N LYS A 397 27.43 10.71 1.69
CA LYS A 397 28.50 11.57 1.14
C LYS A 397 29.42 12.14 2.22
N ALA A 398 28.89 12.43 3.40
CA ALA A 398 29.66 13.03 4.49
C ALA A 398 30.77 12.11 5.00
N ILE A 399 30.50 10.81 5.14
CA ILE A 399 31.49 9.82 5.58
C ILE A 399 32.72 9.78 4.65
N PRO A 400 32.56 9.53 3.33
CA PRO A 400 33.70 9.55 2.41
C PRO A 400 34.42 10.89 2.38
N CYS A 401 33.70 12.03 2.41
CA CYS A 401 34.33 13.35 2.47
C CYS A 401 35.21 13.55 3.72
N ALA A 402 34.70 13.20 4.89
CA ALA A 402 35.43 13.33 6.14
C ALA A 402 36.65 12.42 6.21
N LEU A 403 36.56 11.21 5.64
CA LEU A 403 37.70 10.29 5.55
C LEU A 403 38.77 10.80 4.58
N ILE A 404 38.37 11.36 3.43
CA ILE A 404 39.29 12.02 2.49
C ILE A 404 40.06 13.15 3.19
N LEU A 405 39.35 14.05 3.89
CA LEU A 405 39.97 15.13 4.65
C LEU A 405 40.96 14.58 5.66
N ASN A 406 40.56 13.56 6.42
CA ASN A 406 41.41 12.92 7.42
C ASN A 406 42.70 12.35 6.81
N GLU A 407 42.61 11.62 5.69
CA GLU A 407 43.78 11.06 5.02
C GLU A 407 44.73 12.13 4.51
N ILE A 408 44.20 13.18 3.87
CA ILE A 408 45.03 14.24 3.31
C ILE A 408 45.73 15.01 4.43
N ILE A 409 45.01 15.38 5.51
CA ILE A 409 45.62 16.04 6.67
C ILE A 409 46.72 15.16 7.28
N CYS A 410 46.45 13.87 7.49
CA CYS A 410 47.44 12.94 8.01
C CYS A 410 48.68 12.83 7.11
N ASN A 411 48.49 12.77 5.79
CA ASN A 411 49.59 12.70 4.83
C ASN A 411 50.45 13.98 4.87
N SER A 412 49.84 15.17 4.92
CA SER A 412 50.57 16.43 5.03
C SER A 412 51.42 16.47 6.31
N ILE A 413 50.85 16.12 7.47
CA ILE A 413 51.60 16.09 8.75
C ILE A 413 52.81 15.15 8.70
N LYS A 414 52.71 14.05 7.96
CA LYS A 414 53.75 13.03 7.88
C LYS A 414 54.87 13.37 6.92
N HIS A 415 54.52 13.91 5.75
CA HIS A 415 55.43 13.97 4.62
C HIS A 415 55.74 15.40 4.16
N ALA A 416 54.84 16.37 4.39
CA ALA A 416 54.96 17.69 3.81
C ALA A 416 55.98 18.59 4.54
N PHE A 417 56.11 18.46 5.86
CA PHE A 417 56.76 19.47 6.70
C PHE A 417 58.17 19.08 7.17
N THR A 418 59.11 18.94 6.23
CA THR A 418 60.54 18.77 6.55
C THR A 418 61.29 20.07 6.33
N ASN A 419 61.92 20.63 7.38
CA ASN A 419 62.66 21.91 7.34
C ASN A 419 61.85 23.15 6.91
N ILE A 420 60.55 23.19 7.21
CA ILE A 420 59.65 24.31 6.88
C ILE A 420 59.48 25.20 8.12
N LYS A 421 59.74 26.50 7.97
CA LYS A 421 59.70 27.47 9.09
C LYS A 421 58.28 27.71 9.63
N GLU A 422 57.30 27.80 8.74
CA GLU A 422 55.89 28.07 9.08
C GLU A 422 54.98 27.06 8.37
N PRO A 423 54.86 25.82 8.88
CA PRO A 423 54.07 24.79 8.23
C PRO A 423 52.58 25.09 8.36
N GLN A 424 51.87 25.08 7.24
CA GLN A 424 50.45 25.44 7.14
C GLN A 424 49.68 24.40 6.31
N ILE A 425 48.47 24.04 6.78
CA ILE A 425 47.45 23.32 6.01
C ILE A 425 46.25 24.25 5.79
N SER A 426 45.72 24.26 4.58
CA SER A 426 44.54 25.01 4.18
C SER A 426 43.41 24.06 3.77
N ILE A 427 42.18 24.33 4.24
CA ILE A 427 40.98 23.55 3.92
C ILE A 427 39.87 24.52 3.51
N ASN A 428 39.43 24.49 2.26
CA ASN A 428 38.28 25.25 1.80
C ASN A 428 37.18 24.29 1.31
N LEU A 429 36.00 24.39 1.90
CA LEU A 429 34.83 23.61 1.53
C LEU A 429 33.72 24.56 1.09
N PHE A 430 33.20 24.41 -0.13
CA PHE A 430 32.11 25.24 -0.61
C PHE A 430 31.22 24.53 -1.62
N SER A 431 29.98 25.01 -1.75
CA SER A 431 29.04 24.56 -2.77
C SER A 431 28.91 25.60 -3.90
N ASN A 432 28.92 25.16 -5.16
CA ASN A 432 28.79 26.01 -6.34
C ASN A 432 27.88 25.35 -7.38
N LYS A 433 26.77 26.00 -7.77
CA LYS A 433 25.89 25.61 -8.88
C LYS A 433 25.61 24.08 -8.98
N ASN A 434 25.21 23.48 -7.85
CA ASN A 434 24.92 22.04 -7.65
C ASN A 434 26.12 21.09 -7.57
N GLN A 435 27.34 21.59 -7.40
CA GLN A 435 28.52 20.79 -7.13
C GLN A 435 29.13 21.17 -5.78
N TYR A 436 29.72 20.19 -5.11
CA TYR A 436 30.50 20.36 -3.91
C TYR A 436 31.97 20.37 -4.28
N VAL A 437 32.71 21.33 -3.72
CA VAL A 437 34.15 21.46 -3.93
C VAL A 437 34.87 21.33 -2.60
N ILE A 438 35.85 20.44 -2.57
CA ILE A 438 36.79 20.25 -1.47
C ILE A 438 38.17 20.66 -1.98
N GLU A 439 38.71 21.75 -1.45
CA GLU A 439 40.10 22.12 -1.64
C GLU A 439 40.86 21.90 -0.35
N ILE A 440 41.93 21.13 -0.41
CA ILE A 440 42.80 20.92 0.74
C ILE A 440 44.25 20.83 0.28
N GLY A 441 45.14 21.49 0.99
CA GLY A 441 46.56 21.39 0.69
C GLY A 441 47.47 22.01 1.73
N ASP A 442 48.75 21.71 1.59
CA ASP A 442 49.83 22.17 2.46
C ASP A 442 50.80 23.10 1.73
N ASN A 443 51.65 23.79 2.50
CA ASN A 443 52.80 24.54 1.99
C ASN A 443 54.11 23.74 2.09
N GLY A 444 54.02 22.42 1.91
CA GLY A 444 55.09 21.47 2.09
C GLY A 444 56.19 21.47 1.03
N ILE A 445 57.08 20.47 1.13
CA ILE A 445 58.08 20.15 0.10
C ILE A 445 57.48 19.66 -1.23
N GLY A 446 56.17 19.39 -1.27
CA GLY A 446 55.48 18.87 -2.45
C GLY A 446 55.84 17.41 -2.76
N VAL A 447 55.62 17.02 -4.02
CA VAL A 447 55.93 15.69 -4.56
C VAL A 447 56.85 15.81 -5.78
N SER A 448 57.45 14.71 -6.25
CA SER A 448 58.27 14.73 -7.47
C SER A 448 57.42 14.98 -8.72
N ASP A 449 58.01 15.52 -9.79
CA ASP A 449 57.27 15.82 -11.04
C ASP A 449 56.64 14.57 -11.69
N ASP A 450 57.26 13.40 -11.50
CA ASP A 450 56.73 12.11 -11.97
C ASP A 450 55.63 11.52 -11.06
N TRP A 451 55.28 12.21 -9.97
CA TRP A 451 54.31 11.70 -9.01
C TRP A 451 52.88 11.79 -9.56
N ASN A 452 52.18 10.67 -9.52
CA ASN A 452 50.78 10.59 -9.90
C ASN A 452 49.99 9.83 -8.83
N ILE A 453 48.92 10.45 -8.35
CA ILE A 453 48.02 9.88 -7.33
C ILE A 453 47.47 8.50 -7.72
N GLN A 454 47.31 8.21 -9.01
CA GLN A 454 46.81 6.94 -9.53
C GLN A 454 47.89 5.86 -9.68
N LYS A 455 49.18 6.23 -9.73
CA LYS A 455 50.29 5.29 -10.01
C LYS A 455 51.15 4.98 -8.79
N ASN A 456 51.25 5.90 -7.82
CA ASN A 456 52.24 5.81 -6.75
C ASN A 456 51.62 5.38 -5.41
N GLY A 457 50.63 4.48 -5.47
CA GLY A 457 49.67 4.20 -4.41
C GLY A 457 50.27 3.60 -3.14
N ASN A 458 50.35 4.40 -2.09
CA ASN A 458 50.21 3.86 -0.74
C ASN A 458 48.70 3.68 -0.44
N LEU A 459 48.39 2.88 0.58
CA LEU A 459 47.01 2.54 0.94
C LEU A 459 46.13 3.78 1.27
N GLY A 460 46.72 4.92 1.65
CA GLY A 460 46.00 6.17 1.87
C GLY A 460 45.54 6.84 0.57
N LEU A 461 46.39 6.85 -0.47
CA LEU A 461 46.03 7.40 -1.78
C LEU A 461 44.99 6.53 -2.52
N GLU A 462 45.07 5.21 -2.37
CA GLU A 462 44.04 4.28 -2.84
C GLU A 462 42.68 4.55 -2.15
N LEU A 463 42.71 4.83 -0.85
CA LEU A 463 41.50 5.20 -0.10
C LEU A 463 40.89 6.50 -0.61
N ILE A 464 41.70 7.55 -0.80
CA ILE A 464 41.24 8.85 -1.31
C ILE A 464 40.59 8.70 -2.69
N THR A 465 41.23 7.96 -3.61
CA THR A 465 40.69 7.74 -4.95
C THR A 465 39.41 6.91 -4.95
N SER A 466 39.34 5.86 -4.13
CA SER A 466 38.12 5.05 -3.97
C SER A 466 36.96 5.85 -3.36
N LEU A 467 37.21 6.67 -2.35
CA LEU A 467 36.17 7.47 -1.70
C LEU A 467 35.68 8.60 -2.61
N ALA A 468 36.56 9.24 -3.38
CA ALA A 468 36.15 10.22 -4.37
C ALA A 468 35.30 9.58 -5.48
N SER A 469 35.61 8.34 -5.89
CA SER A 469 34.76 7.59 -6.82
C SER A 469 33.38 7.27 -6.23
N GLN A 470 33.28 6.97 -4.92
CA GLN A 470 31.98 6.78 -4.26
C GLN A 470 31.13 8.06 -4.27
N LEU A 471 31.78 9.22 -4.19
CA LEU A 471 31.13 10.52 -4.36
C LEU A 471 30.75 10.81 -5.81
N SER A 472 31.14 9.97 -6.77
CA SER A 472 31.10 10.26 -8.21
C SER A 472 31.92 11.51 -8.59
N GLY A 473 32.95 11.79 -7.81
CA GLY A 473 33.78 12.99 -7.93
C GLY A 473 35.03 12.82 -8.77
N LYS A 474 35.60 13.95 -9.20
CA LYS A 474 36.90 14.03 -9.86
C LYS A 474 37.93 14.62 -8.91
N ILE A 475 39.11 14.02 -8.85
CA ILE A 475 40.26 14.53 -8.09
C ILE A 475 41.23 15.21 -9.06
N LEU A 476 41.65 16.42 -8.73
CA LEU A 476 42.72 17.15 -9.38
C LEU A 476 43.82 17.43 -8.34
N THR A 477 45.08 17.33 -8.74
CA THR A 477 46.23 17.61 -7.87
C THR A 477 47.10 18.70 -8.48
N LYS A 478 47.54 19.66 -7.65
CA LYS A 478 48.46 20.74 -8.04
C LYS A 478 49.67 20.70 -7.11
N ASN A 479 50.87 20.73 -7.68
CA ASN A 479 52.14 20.66 -6.97
C ASN A 479 52.88 22.00 -7.16
N LEU A 480 52.39 23.05 -6.52
CA LEU A 480 52.92 24.43 -6.62
C LEU A 480 52.93 25.02 -5.21
N ASP A 481 54.13 25.21 -4.66
CA ASP A 481 54.36 25.64 -3.27
C ASP A 481 53.71 24.72 -2.24
N GLY A 482 53.87 23.40 -2.44
CA GLY A 482 53.24 22.34 -1.66
C GLY A 482 52.22 21.54 -2.47
N LEU A 483 51.58 20.56 -1.84
CA LEU A 483 50.63 19.68 -2.50
C LEU A 483 49.18 20.09 -2.21
N LYS A 484 48.41 20.32 -3.27
CA LYS A 484 46.98 20.67 -3.20
C LYS A 484 46.13 19.64 -3.91
N TYR A 485 45.03 19.27 -3.28
CA TYR A 485 43.99 18.40 -3.79
C TYR A 485 42.71 19.20 -3.96
N GLU A 486 42.07 19.04 -5.11
CA GLU A 486 40.79 19.65 -5.46
C GLU A 486 39.85 18.54 -5.89
N ILE A 487 38.73 18.37 -5.17
CA ILE A 487 37.77 17.29 -5.39
C ILE A 487 36.40 17.91 -5.65
N ILE A 488 35.83 17.57 -6.81
CA ILE A 488 34.57 18.15 -7.30
C ILE A 488 33.57 17.02 -7.54
N PHE A 489 32.39 17.08 -6.92
CA PHE A 489 31.33 16.06 -7.04
C PHE A 489 29.91 16.60 -6.94
#